data_AF-A0A162D2Z9-F1
#
_entry.id   AF-A0A162D2Z9-F1
#
_cell.length_a   1.000
_cell.length_b   1.000
_cell.length_c   1.000
_cell.angle_alpha   90.00
_cell.angle_beta   90.00
_cell.angle_gamma   90.00
#
_symmetry.space_group_name_H-M   'P 1'
#
loop_
_entity.id
_entity.type
_entity.pdbx_description
1 polymer ?
#
loop_
_entity_poly.entity_id
_entity_poly.type
_entity_poly.pdbx_seq_one_letter_code
_entity_poly.pdbx_strand_id
1 'polypeptide(L)'
;RRRFLLAAAATALVLAGAADAKTFRFSTSGDVNGLDPHLNNETPTNAMKHNLYEGLVYRNHKLEVEPALATEWKQTDPTTWRFKLRQGVKFHDGTPFTADDVIFSVKRNNHAQSDLATYSSTIAEVKKIDDLTVDIVTNGPDPVLLQNLPAVFIMSKTWSEKNNTAAPVRGIVGNESYAN
;
A
#
# COMPACT_ATOMS: atom_id res chain seq x y z
N ARG A 1 -36.26 -11.78 -33.77
CA ARG A 1 -35.58 -10.84 -32.84
C ARG A 1 -34.41 -11.48 -32.08
N ARG A 2 -34.53 -12.65 -31.45
CA ARG A 2 -33.40 -13.37 -30.80
C ARG A 2 -32.20 -13.70 -31.72
N ARG A 3 -32.46 -14.06 -32.99
CA ARG A 3 -31.38 -14.36 -33.96
C ARG A 3 -30.56 -13.14 -34.40
N PHE A 4 -31.15 -11.93 -34.34
CA PHE A 4 -30.43 -10.68 -34.64
C PHE A 4 -29.56 -10.22 -33.46
N LEU A 5 -29.97 -10.51 -32.22
CA LEU A 5 -29.18 -10.22 -31.01
C LEU A 5 -27.94 -11.12 -30.88
N LEU A 6 -28.04 -12.38 -31.32
CA LEU A 6 -26.91 -13.32 -31.33
C LEU A 6 -25.86 -12.96 -32.40
N ALA A 7 -26.29 -12.49 -33.58
CA ALA A 7 -25.37 -12.05 -34.62
C ALA A 7 -24.61 -10.78 -34.22
N ALA A 8 -25.26 -9.82 -33.56
CA ALA A 8 -24.60 -8.59 -33.10
C ALA A 8 -23.56 -8.85 -31.99
N ALA A 9 -23.79 -9.83 -31.11
CA ALA A 9 -22.82 -10.22 -30.07
C ALA A 9 -21.58 -10.89 -30.68
N ALA A 10 -21.73 -11.72 -31.71
CA ALA A 10 -20.60 -12.36 -32.39
C ALA A 10 -19.70 -11.33 -33.10
N THR A 11 -20.25 -10.29 -33.72
CA THR A 11 -19.47 -9.22 -34.36
C THR A 11 -18.73 -8.35 -33.35
N ALA A 12 -19.29 -8.14 -32.16
CA ALA A 12 -18.65 -7.38 -31.09
C ALA A 12 -17.41 -8.12 -30.50
N LEU A 13 -17.44 -9.46 -30.45
CA LEU A 13 -16.27 -10.25 -30.05
C LEU A 13 -15.14 -10.25 -31.07
N VAL A 14 -15.45 -10.10 -32.37
CA VAL A 14 -14.44 -10.04 -33.44
C VAL A 14 -13.78 -8.65 -33.53
N LEU A 15 -14.48 -7.59 -33.13
CA LEU A 15 -13.97 -6.22 -33.06
C LEU A 15 -13.18 -5.92 -31.77
N ALA A 16 -13.32 -6.76 -30.74
CA ALA A 16 -12.42 -6.76 -29.59
C ALA A 16 -11.09 -7.39 -30.02
N GLY A 17 -10.27 -6.62 -30.75
CA GLY A 17 -8.93 -7.05 -31.17
C GLY A 17 -8.17 -7.64 -29.98
N ALA A 18 -7.47 -8.75 -30.21
CA ALA A 18 -6.60 -9.33 -29.21
C ALA A 18 -5.65 -8.24 -28.71
N ALA A 19 -5.73 -7.93 -27.42
CA ALA A 19 -4.77 -7.01 -26.81
C ALA A 19 -3.38 -7.63 -26.95
N ASP A 20 -2.53 -7.05 -27.80
CA ASP A 20 -1.14 -7.46 -27.93
C ASP A 20 -0.43 -7.20 -26.60
N ALA A 21 -0.09 -8.26 -25.89
CA ALA A 21 0.69 -8.17 -24.66
C ALA A 21 2.09 -7.62 -24.99
N LYS A 22 2.33 -6.33 -24.69
CA LYS A 22 3.65 -5.72 -24.86
C LYS A 22 4.54 -6.11 -23.70
N THR A 23 5.63 -6.80 -23.97
CA THR A 23 6.65 -7.10 -22.96
C THR A 23 7.40 -5.82 -22.58
N PHE A 24 7.21 -5.36 -21.36
CA PHE A 24 8.07 -4.34 -20.75
C PHE A 24 9.26 -5.03 -20.08
N ARG A 25 10.48 -4.58 -20.40
CA ARG A 25 11.72 -5.05 -19.77
C ARG A 25 12.34 -3.89 -19.02
N PHE A 26 12.61 -4.11 -17.73
CA PHE A 26 13.19 -3.13 -16.82
C PHE A 26 14.36 -3.77 -16.10
N SER A 27 15.44 -3.01 -15.93
CA SER A 27 16.63 -3.41 -15.18
C SER A 27 16.91 -2.41 -14.08
N THR A 28 17.28 -2.90 -12.90
CA THR A 28 17.67 -2.09 -11.75
C THR A 28 19.19 -2.03 -11.60
N SER A 29 19.69 -1.06 -10.85
CA SER A 29 21.13 -0.91 -10.55
C SER A 29 21.67 -1.90 -9.50
N GLY A 30 20.80 -2.73 -8.91
CA GLY A 30 21.11 -3.71 -7.90
C GLY A 30 19.97 -4.71 -7.71
N ASP A 31 20.24 -5.76 -6.94
CA ASP A 31 19.29 -6.84 -6.68
C ASP A 31 18.15 -6.42 -5.75
N VAL A 32 17.03 -7.15 -5.82
CA VAL A 32 15.92 -7.02 -4.89
C VAL A 32 16.20 -7.90 -3.68
N ASN A 33 16.32 -7.28 -2.50
CA ASN A 33 16.82 -7.95 -1.29
C ASN A 33 15.73 -8.65 -0.46
N GLY A 34 14.45 -8.55 -0.85
CA GLY A 34 13.32 -9.20 -0.19
C GLY A 34 12.00 -8.47 -0.44
N LEU A 35 10.88 -9.14 -0.19
CA LEU A 35 9.54 -8.60 -0.47
C LEU A 35 8.81 -8.04 0.75
N ASP A 36 9.33 -8.20 1.96
CA ASP A 36 8.72 -7.62 3.15
C ASP A 36 8.73 -6.08 3.05
N PRO A 37 7.56 -5.43 3.03
CA PRO A 37 7.46 -4.01 2.73
C PRO A 37 8.10 -3.12 3.81
N HIS A 38 8.31 -3.61 5.03
CA HIS A 38 8.88 -2.83 6.12
C HIS A 38 10.35 -3.19 6.43
N LEU A 39 11.01 -3.97 5.58
CA LEU A 39 12.45 -4.24 5.62
C LEU A 39 13.16 -3.66 4.40
N ASN A 40 14.49 -3.60 4.38
CA ASN A 40 15.32 -3.32 3.19
C ASN A 40 14.97 -2.00 2.49
N ASN A 41 15.32 -0.87 3.10
CA ASN A 41 15.05 0.47 2.56
C ASN A 41 16.04 0.90 1.46
N GLU A 42 15.88 0.36 0.26
CA GLU A 42 16.75 0.64 -0.88
C GLU A 42 15.93 0.87 -2.16
N THR A 43 16.38 1.79 -3.02
CA THR A 43 15.63 2.23 -4.21
C THR A 43 15.19 1.08 -5.13
N PRO A 44 16.06 0.12 -5.54
CA PRO A 44 15.63 -1.00 -6.39
C PRO A 44 14.56 -1.88 -5.73
N THR A 45 14.75 -2.20 -4.45
CA THR A 45 13.85 -3.04 -3.66
C THR A 45 12.50 -2.35 -3.44
N ASN A 46 12.50 -1.06 -3.09
CA ASN A 46 11.30 -0.27 -2.90
C ASN A 46 10.53 -0.06 -4.21
N ALA A 47 11.24 0.14 -5.34
CA ALA A 47 10.62 0.21 -6.65
C ALA A 47 9.90 -1.09 -7.02
N MET A 48 10.48 -2.25 -6.67
CA MET A 48 9.80 -3.54 -6.83
C MET A 48 8.56 -3.64 -5.95
N LYS A 49 8.69 -3.31 -4.66
CA LYS A 49 7.58 -3.34 -3.67
C LYS A 49 6.40 -2.46 -4.06
N HIS A 50 6.64 -1.31 -4.69
CA HIS A 50 5.56 -0.43 -5.18
C HIS A 50 4.66 -1.08 -6.25
N ASN A 51 5.07 -2.21 -6.85
CA ASN A 51 4.18 -2.97 -7.75
C ASN A 51 3.22 -3.90 -6.98
N LEU A 52 3.50 -4.17 -5.71
CA LEU A 52 2.78 -5.14 -4.87
C LEU A 52 2.01 -4.46 -3.72
N TYR A 53 2.56 -3.37 -3.19
CA TYR A 53 2.05 -2.66 -2.03
C TYR A 53 1.79 -1.20 -2.35
N GLU A 54 0.74 -0.67 -1.74
CA GLU A 54 0.33 0.72 -1.89
C GLU A 54 0.34 1.42 -0.51
N GLY A 55 0.59 2.73 -0.50
CA GLY A 55 0.46 3.58 0.69
C GLY A 55 -0.89 4.29 0.73
N LEU A 56 -1.14 5.07 1.79
CA LEU A 56 -2.33 5.94 1.85
C LEU A 56 -2.33 6.98 0.73
N VAL A 57 -1.15 7.48 0.39
CA VAL A 57 -0.92 8.44 -0.68
C VAL A 57 0.24 7.95 -1.53
N TYR A 58 0.32 8.43 -2.77
CA TYR A 58 1.37 8.07 -3.72
C TYR A 58 2.16 9.32 -4.14
N ARG A 59 3.38 9.13 -4.64
CA ARG A 59 4.18 10.19 -5.24
C ARG A 59 4.25 9.99 -6.74
N ASN A 60 3.68 10.90 -7.50
CA ASN A 60 3.56 10.76 -8.94
C ASN A 60 4.87 11.11 -9.68
N HIS A 61 4.83 11.01 -11.01
CA HIS A 61 5.97 11.30 -11.90
C HIS A 61 6.45 12.76 -11.84
N LYS A 62 5.64 13.69 -11.32
CA LYS A 62 6.01 15.09 -11.07
C LYS A 62 6.52 15.31 -9.64
N LEU A 63 6.67 14.23 -8.87
CA LEU A 63 7.04 14.24 -7.45
C LEU A 63 6.00 14.87 -6.53
N GLU A 64 4.75 14.99 -7.00
CA GLU A 64 3.63 15.51 -6.23
C GLU A 64 2.93 14.38 -5.48
N VAL A 65 2.41 14.69 -4.29
CA VAL A 65 1.61 13.73 -3.50
C VAL A 65 0.20 13.67 -4.07
N GLU A 66 -0.29 12.48 -4.39
CA GLU A 66 -1.62 12.25 -4.96
C GLU A 66 -2.39 11.11 -4.25
N PRO A 67 -3.72 11.05 -4.42
CA PRO A 67 -4.54 10.00 -3.80
C PRO A 67 -4.18 8.58 -4.25
N ALA A 68 -4.19 7.66 -3.30
CA ALA A 68 -3.93 6.23 -3.48
C ALA A 68 -5.02 5.41 -2.78
N LEU A 69 -4.68 4.74 -1.67
CA LEU A 69 -5.64 4.09 -0.77
C LEU A 69 -6.50 5.10 0.02
N ALA A 70 -6.02 6.32 0.24
CA ALA A 70 -6.82 7.44 0.73
C ALA A 70 -7.24 8.33 -0.45
N THR A 71 -8.52 8.69 -0.50
CA THR A 71 -9.09 9.53 -1.57
C THR A 71 -8.99 11.03 -1.27
N GLU A 72 -8.97 11.38 0.01
CA GLU A 72 -8.80 12.76 0.48
C GLU A 72 -8.17 12.77 1.86
N TRP A 73 -7.53 13.88 2.19
CA TRP A 73 -6.98 14.13 3.51
C TRP A 73 -7.01 15.62 3.83
N LYS A 74 -6.99 15.93 5.14
CA LYS A 74 -6.88 17.30 5.63
C LYS A 74 -6.19 17.33 6.98
N GLN A 75 -5.42 18.38 7.23
CA GLN A 75 -4.92 18.67 8.56
C GLN A 75 -6.05 19.31 9.38
N THR A 76 -6.47 18.66 10.46
CA THR A 76 -7.57 19.14 11.33
C THR A 76 -7.09 20.03 12.45
N ASP A 77 -5.84 19.84 12.86
CA ASP A 77 -5.11 20.66 13.83
C ASP A 77 -3.59 20.53 13.56
N PRO A 78 -2.70 21.28 14.24
CA PRO A 78 -1.26 21.25 13.96
C PRO A 78 -0.60 19.87 14.02
N THR A 79 -1.20 18.89 14.71
CA THR A 79 -0.63 17.55 14.94
C THR A 79 -1.49 16.41 14.38
N THR A 80 -2.66 16.71 13.80
CA THR A 80 -3.60 15.68 13.38
C THR A 80 -3.98 15.82 11.91
N TRP A 81 -3.86 14.72 11.18
CA TRP A 81 -4.30 14.58 9.80
C TRP A 81 -5.41 13.56 9.70
N ARG A 82 -6.56 13.95 9.14
CA ARG A 82 -7.67 13.05 8.83
C ARG A 82 -7.57 12.57 7.40
N PHE A 83 -7.66 11.26 7.19
CA PHE A 83 -7.69 10.61 5.89
C PHE A 83 -9.02 9.87 5.69
N LYS A 84 -9.63 10.02 4.51
CA LYS A 84 -10.73 9.15 4.08
C LYS A 84 -10.20 8.08 3.14
N LEU A 85 -10.54 6.82 3.44
CA LEU A 85 -10.09 5.64 2.73
C LEU A 85 -11.01 5.32 1.55
N ARG A 86 -10.42 4.78 0.49
CA ARG A 86 -11.12 4.36 -0.71
C ARG A 86 -12.05 3.19 -0.42
N GLN A 87 -13.30 3.33 -0.83
CA GLN A 87 -14.32 2.30 -0.65
C GLN A 87 -14.12 1.13 -1.62
N GLY A 88 -14.46 -0.08 -1.18
CA GLY A 88 -14.50 -1.28 -2.03
C GLY A 88 -13.14 -1.87 -2.38
N VAL A 89 -12.04 -1.35 -1.80
CA VAL A 89 -10.71 -1.93 -1.96
C VAL A 89 -10.63 -3.27 -1.24
N LYS A 90 -9.98 -4.24 -1.88
CA LYS A 90 -9.73 -5.56 -1.34
C LYS A 90 -8.28 -5.96 -1.56
N PHE A 91 -7.74 -6.71 -0.63
CA PHE A 91 -6.47 -7.40 -0.82
C PHE A 91 -6.63 -8.58 -1.80
N HIS A 92 -5.50 -9.14 -2.23
CA HIS A 92 -5.47 -10.24 -3.20
C HIS A 92 -6.21 -11.51 -2.73
N ASP A 93 -6.35 -11.72 -1.43
CA ASP A 93 -7.12 -12.83 -0.85
C ASP A 93 -8.64 -12.53 -0.74
N GLY A 94 -9.07 -11.35 -1.17
CA GLY A 94 -10.44 -10.88 -1.14
C GLY A 94 -10.87 -10.20 0.16
N THR A 95 -10.00 -10.12 1.18
CA THR A 95 -10.30 -9.40 2.42
C THR A 95 -10.46 -7.90 2.16
N PRO A 96 -11.44 -7.22 2.77
CA PRO A 96 -11.65 -5.79 2.58
C PRO A 96 -10.54 -4.99 3.27
N PHE A 97 -10.10 -3.90 2.62
CA PHE A 97 -9.21 -2.90 3.23
C PHE A 97 -10.00 -1.95 4.13
N THR A 98 -9.54 -1.74 5.36
CA THR A 98 -10.16 -0.87 6.35
C THR A 98 -9.15 -0.06 7.16
N ALA A 99 -9.64 0.85 8.00
CA ALA A 99 -8.86 1.59 8.99
C ALA A 99 -7.97 0.69 9.88
N ASP A 100 -8.39 -0.54 10.17
CA ASP A 100 -7.61 -1.46 11.01
C ASP A 100 -6.30 -1.89 10.35
N ASP A 101 -6.28 -1.98 9.01
CA ASP A 101 -5.08 -2.30 8.24
C ASP A 101 -4.09 -1.13 8.25
N VAL A 102 -4.60 0.11 8.26
CA VAL A 102 -3.76 1.31 8.37
C VAL A 102 -3.07 1.35 9.73
N ILE A 103 -3.84 1.15 10.81
CA ILE A 103 -3.31 1.13 12.18
C ILE A 103 -2.26 0.03 12.31
N PHE A 104 -2.57 -1.18 11.83
CA PHE A 104 -1.65 -2.30 11.82
C PHE A 104 -0.36 -1.97 11.06
N SER A 105 -0.48 -1.44 9.85
CA SER A 105 0.66 -1.18 8.97
C SER A 105 1.59 -0.10 9.51
N VAL A 106 1.04 0.99 10.05
CA VAL A 106 1.85 2.04 10.69
C VAL A 106 2.56 1.51 11.93
N LYS A 107 1.87 0.70 12.75
CA LYS A 107 2.49 0.04 13.92
C LYS A 107 3.62 -0.90 13.49
N ARG A 108 3.40 -1.70 12.45
CA ARG A 108 4.40 -2.62 11.91
C ARG A 108 5.59 -1.87 11.31
N ASN A 109 5.34 -0.78 10.58
CA ASN A 109 6.38 0.09 10.04
C ASN A 109 7.23 0.74 11.14
N ASN A 110 6.65 1.07 12.30
CA ASN A 110 7.36 1.61 13.46
C ASN A 110 7.98 0.54 14.36
N HIS A 111 7.93 -0.75 13.99
CA HIS A 111 8.57 -1.81 14.75
C HIS A 111 10.09 -1.63 14.78
N ALA A 112 10.76 -2.01 15.86
CA ALA A 112 12.22 -1.82 16.04
C ALA A 112 13.09 -2.52 14.98
N GLN A 113 12.55 -3.52 14.29
CA GLN A 113 13.23 -4.24 13.20
C GLN A 113 12.99 -3.63 11.82
N SER A 114 12.08 -2.65 11.70
CA SER A 114 11.74 -2.02 10.42
C SER A 114 12.83 -1.05 9.98
N ASP A 115 13.24 -1.16 8.72
CA ASP A 115 14.18 -0.21 8.10
C ASP A 115 13.47 1.05 7.58
N LEU A 116 12.13 1.03 7.57
CA LEU A 116 11.27 2.09 7.06
C LEU A 116 10.69 2.96 8.19
N ALA A 117 10.99 2.64 9.46
CA ALA A 117 10.43 3.32 10.64
C ALA A 117 10.66 4.85 10.63
N THR A 118 11.75 5.32 10.01
CA THR A 118 12.05 6.76 9.93
C THR A 118 10.90 7.57 9.30
N TYR A 119 10.18 6.99 8.34
CA TYR A 119 9.09 7.67 7.61
C TYR A 119 7.79 7.84 8.41
N SER A 120 7.63 7.13 9.53
CA SER A 120 6.45 7.27 10.41
C SER A 120 6.82 7.41 11.89
N SER A 121 8.09 7.67 12.19
CA SER A 121 8.61 7.80 13.56
C SER A 121 7.98 8.93 14.37
N THR A 122 7.47 9.96 13.69
CA THR A 122 6.76 11.09 14.31
C THR A 122 5.30 10.77 14.64
N ILE A 123 4.73 9.71 14.04
CA ILE A 123 3.35 9.28 14.29
C ILE A 123 3.26 8.70 15.69
N ALA A 124 2.53 9.39 16.56
CA ALA A 124 2.23 8.96 17.91
C ALA A 124 1.14 7.89 17.93
N GLU A 125 0.09 8.10 17.13
CA GLU A 125 -1.10 7.26 17.14
C GLU A 125 -1.81 7.32 15.77
N VAL A 126 -2.43 6.22 15.38
CA VAL A 126 -3.44 6.19 14.32
C VAL A 126 -4.78 5.82 14.96
N LYS A 127 -5.73 6.74 14.92
CA LYS A 127 -7.07 6.56 15.50
C LYS A 127 -8.05 6.13 14.42
N LYS A 128 -8.77 5.05 14.68
CA LYS A 128 -9.94 4.66 13.89
C LYS A 128 -11.10 5.58 14.24
N ILE A 129 -11.56 6.38 13.28
CA ILE A 129 -12.79 7.16 13.43
C ILE A 129 -13.99 6.30 13.01
N ASP A 130 -13.84 5.60 11.88
CA ASP A 130 -14.72 4.55 11.38
C ASP A 130 -13.93 3.61 10.46
N ASP A 131 -14.58 2.64 9.82
CA ASP A 131 -13.91 1.66 8.95
C ASP A 131 -13.18 2.27 7.74
N LEU A 132 -13.57 3.48 7.33
CA LEU A 132 -13.05 4.16 6.15
C LEU A 132 -12.49 5.55 6.47
N THR A 133 -12.25 5.85 7.75
CA THR A 133 -11.72 7.14 8.20
C THR A 133 -10.72 6.92 9.33
N VAL A 134 -9.52 7.47 9.16
CA VAL A 134 -8.47 7.45 10.18
C VAL A 134 -7.95 8.85 10.47
N ASP A 135 -7.60 9.08 11.73
CA ASP A 135 -6.81 10.24 12.14
C ASP A 135 -5.40 9.78 12.47
N ILE A 136 -4.39 10.37 11.82
CA ILE A 136 -2.98 10.20 12.15
C ILE A 136 -2.57 11.36 13.04
N VAL A 137 -2.15 11.05 14.27
CA VAL A 137 -1.70 12.02 15.28
C VAL A 137 -0.19 11.93 15.42
N THR A 138 0.50 13.06 15.37
CA THR A 138 1.96 13.15 15.50
C THR A 138 2.39 13.68 16.87
N ASN A 139 3.63 13.37 17.29
CA ASN A 139 4.22 13.84 18.56
C ASN A 139 4.46 15.35 18.62
N GLY A 140 4.29 16.05 17.51
CA GLY A 140 4.43 17.49 17.32
C GLY A 140 4.11 17.85 15.87
N PRO A 141 4.05 19.14 15.49
CA PRO A 141 3.76 19.53 14.13
C PRO A 141 4.76 18.92 13.13
N ASP A 142 4.24 18.14 12.18
CA ASP A 142 5.05 17.47 11.16
C ASP A 142 4.60 17.93 9.76
N PRO A 143 5.27 18.95 9.19
CA PRO A 143 4.90 19.48 7.88
C PRO A 143 5.30 18.56 6.72
N VAL A 144 6.13 17.53 6.96
CA VAL A 144 6.61 16.60 5.92
C VAL A 144 5.94 15.23 5.99
N LEU A 145 4.98 15.04 6.90
CA LEU A 145 4.27 13.77 7.09
C LEU A 145 3.71 13.23 5.76
N LEU A 146 3.00 14.06 5.00
CA LEU A 146 2.42 13.66 3.72
C LEU A 146 3.47 13.19 2.71
N GLN A 147 4.66 13.75 2.75
CA GLN A 147 5.76 13.41 1.83
C GLN A 147 6.43 12.09 2.21
N ASN A 148 6.31 11.68 3.48
CA ASN A 148 6.85 10.43 4.01
C ASN A 148 5.87 9.25 3.87
N LEU A 149 4.55 9.50 3.95
CA LEU A 149 3.52 8.45 3.88
C LEU A 149 3.58 7.53 2.64
N PRO A 150 4.06 7.94 1.44
CA PRO A 150 4.25 7.00 0.33
C PRO A 150 5.21 5.83 0.65
N ALA A 151 6.12 5.99 1.60
CA ALA A 151 7.03 4.93 2.05
C ALA A 151 6.44 4.06 3.17
N VAL A 152 5.21 4.35 3.62
CA VAL A 152 4.49 3.56 4.62
C VAL A 152 3.49 2.66 3.90
N PHE A 153 3.96 1.47 3.54
CA PHE A 153 3.17 0.47 2.83
C PHE A 153 2.08 -0.15 3.70
N ILE A 154 0.90 -0.36 3.10
CA ILE A 154 -0.25 -1.01 3.74
C ILE A 154 -0.20 -2.52 3.52
N MET A 155 -0.42 -3.26 4.60
CA MET A 155 -0.56 -4.71 4.64
C MET A 155 -1.91 -5.11 5.24
N SER A 156 -2.45 -6.25 4.78
CA SER A 156 -3.63 -6.86 5.40
C SER A 156 -3.29 -7.33 6.81
N LYS A 157 -3.96 -6.76 7.82
CA LYS A 157 -3.82 -7.17 9.21
C LYS A 157 -4.21 -8.64 9.37
N THR A 158 -5.37 -9.03 8.83
CA THR A 158 -5.90 -10.39 8.96
C THR A 158 -4.98 -11.43 8.35
N TRP A 159 -4.48 -11.18 7.13
CA TRP A 159 -3.51 -12.08 6.51
C TRP A 159 -2.22 -12.15 7.33
N SER A 160 -1.74 -11.00 7.82
CA SER A 160 -0.47 -10.96 8.56
C SER A 160 -0.54 -11.70 9.89
N GLU A 161 -1.64 -11.54 10.64
CA GLU A 161 -1.88 -12.28 11.89
C GLU A 161 -2.02 -13.78 11.64
N LYS A 162 -2.78 -14.18 10.61
CA LYS A 162 -2.96 -15.59 10.25
C LYS A 162 -1.66 -16.29 9.87
N ASN A 163 -0.74 -15.56 9.24
CA ASN A 163 0.52 -16.10 8.73
C ASN A 163 1.73 -15.76 9.62
N ASN A 164 1.52 -15.29 10.86
CA ASN A 164 2.59 -14.95 11.81
C ASN A 164 3.59 -13.90 11.27
N THR A 165 3.15 -12.97 10.44
CA THR A 165 3.97 -11.89 9.86
C THR A 165 3.65 -10.51 10.45
N ALA A 166 3.01 -10.49 11.62
CA ALA A 166 2.60 -9.27 12.32
C ALA A 166 3.77 -8.34 12.69
N ALA A 167 5.00 -8.86 12.75
CA ALA A 167 6.23 -8.10 12.89
C ALA A 167 7.15 -8.35 11.68
N PRO A 168 7.95 -7.35 11.25
CA PRO A 168 8.99 -7.57 10.26
C PRO A 168 10.13 -8.39 10.87
N VAL A 169 10.61 -9.41 10.15
CA VAL A 169 11.65 -10.35 10.64
C VAL A 169 12.86 -10.32 9.71
N ARG A 170 14.03 -9.94 10.24
CA ARG A 170 15.31 -9.95 9.50
C ARG A 170 15.87 -11.38 9.37
N GLY A 171 16.11 -11.81 8.13
CA GLY A 171 17.01 -12.93 7.78
C GLY A 171 16.38 -14.33 7.75
N ILE A 172 16.85 -15.12 6.77
CA ILE A 172 16.34 -16.43 6.28
C ILE A 172 16.69 -17.63 7.18
N VAL A 173 17.45 -17.48 8.27
CA VAL A 173 17.87 -18.64 9.09
C VAL A 173 16.91 -18.89 10.25
N GLY A 174 15.99 -19.82 10.05
CA GLY A 174 15.19 -20.46 11.10
C GLY A 174 13.83 -19.85 11.40
N ASN A 175 13.53 -18.64 10.91
CA ASN A 175 12.22 -18.00 11.02
C ASN A 175 11.76 -17.53 9.64
N GLU A 176 11.20 -18.45 8.85
CA GLU A 176 10.52 -18.12 7.60
C GLU A 176 9.26 -17.30 7.92
N SER A 177 9.33 -15.99 7.68
CA SER A 177 8.15 -15.13 7.63
C SER A 177 7.56 -15.22 6.23
N TYR A 178 6.26 -15.46 6.11
CA TYR A 178 5.56 -15.47 4.81
C TYR A 178 5.63 -14.14 4.05
N ALA A 179 6.16 -13.08 4.68
CA ALA A 179 6.35 -11.77 4.05
C ALA A 179 7.72 -11.61 3.37
N ASN A 180 8.70 -12.50 3.62
CA ASN A 180 10.05 -12.39 3.07
C ASN A 180 10.16 -12.94 1.64
#